data_AF-A0A653YBW3-F1
#
_entry.id   AF-A0A653YBW3-F1
#
_cell.length_a   1.000
_cell.length_b   1.000
_cell.length_c   1.000
_cell.angle_alpha   90.00
_cell.angle_beta   90.00
_cell.angle_gamma   90.00
#
_symmetry.space_group_name_H-M   'P 1'
#
loop_
_entity.id
_entity.type
_entity.pdbx_description
1 polymer ?
#
loop_
_entity_poly.entity_id
_entity_poly.type
_entity_poly.pdbx_seq_one_letter_code
_entity_poly.pdbx_strand_id
1 'polypeptide(L)'
;MKTNFYKIPTLLLLAIFGLISCSKDDETSEPAQNKVLLGLFDLTINGSIEANLLFEEGNKVTYGFGTIYDMVAQPGRRATYTIDSNNLIKFSTTDGATTFNYKATYEPSTGKLLNGTYGLGTAFEGGGSFTGQKYNPNSTGFSLIKGYWVGKYNKISEKPFYAVFEENSQITTGADGPSLFIQAGSISKGNYIISGNTISGTCTYIEGAGSYSFTGMYDATTKKITGTYGFGSNTSGEGTFFLENKNHN
;
A
#
# COMPACT_ATOMS: atom_id res chain seq x y z
N MET A 1 56.11 -36.12 -54.68
CA MET A 1 57.00 -37.19 -54.21
C MET A 1 56.60 -37.51 -52.76
N LYS A 2 56.17 -38.75 -52.50
CA LYS A 2 55.95 -39.43 -51.20
C LYS A 2 55.06 -38.78 -50.11
N THR A 3 53.82 -39.30 -50.06
CA THR A 3 53.05 -39.81 -48.90
C THR A 3 53.55 -39.52 -47.47
N ASN A 4 52.62 -39.13 -46.57
CA ASN A 4 52.09 -40.05 -45.55
C ASN A 4 50.85 -39.52 -44.81
N PHE A 5 49.81 -40.37 -44.81
CA PHE A 5 48.67 -40.38 -43.91
C PHE A 5 49.10 -40.83 -42.50
N TYR A 6 48.55 -40.22 -41.44
CA TYR A 6 48.25 -40.90 -40.18
C TYR A 6 47.02 -40.29 -39.46
N LYS A 7 45.92 -41.05 -39.53
CA LYS A 7 44.94 -41.42 -38.47
C LYS A 7 44.38 -40.37 -37.47
N ILE A 8 43.11 -40.02 -37.72
CA ILE A 8 41.91 -39.67 -36.88
C ILE A 8 41.92 -40.29 -35.45
N PRO A 9 41.36 -39.69 -34.34
CA PRO A 9 39.94 -39.30 -34.19
C PRO A 9 39.51 -38.06 -33.35
N THR A 10 38.47 -37.39 -33.88
CA THR A 10 37.14 -37.17 -33.26
C THR A 10 36.94 -36.29 -32.01
N LEU A 11 35.95 -35.38 -32.14
CA LEU A 11 35.12 -34.71 -31.12
C LEU A 11 35.70 -33.51 -30.36
N LEU A 12 35.33 -32.28 -30.76
CA LEU A 12 34.38 -31.46 -29.99
C LEU A 12 33.95 -30.23 -30.81
N LEU A 13 32.69 -30.22 -31.21
CA LEU A 13 31.95 -29.04 -31.65
C LEU A 13 30.99 -28.71 -30.51
N LEU A 14 31.15 -27.60 -29.80
CA LEU A 14 30.04 -27.03 -29.02
C LEU A 14 30.25 -25.53 -28.72
N ALA A 15 29.44 -24.75 -29.43
CA ALA A 15 28.75 -23.54 -29.00
C ALA A 15 29.54 -22.46 -28.23
N ILE A 16 29.95 -21.42 -28.97
CA ILE A 16 30.04 -20.06 -28.44
C ILE A 16 28.60 -19.55 -28.29
N PHE A 17 28.01 -19.77 -27.13
CA PHE A 17 26.89 -18.97 -26.61
C PHE A 17 27.31 -18.46 -25.24
N GLY A 18 27.55 -17.15 -25.16
CA GLY A 18 28.07 -16.49 -23.96
C GLY A 18 27.54 -15.07 -23.83
N LEU A 19 26.23 -14.99 -23.55
CA LEU A 19 25.59 -13.98 -22.69
C LEU A 19 25.62 -12.52 -23.17
N ILE A 20 24.63 -12.17 -23.98
CA ILE A 20 23.96 -10.87 -23.84
C ILE A 20 23.25 -10.91 -22.48
N SER A 21 23.88 -10.32 -21.46
CA SER A 21 23.22 -10.05 -20.19
C SER A 21 22.19 -8.95 -20.44
N CYS A 22 20.93 -9.33 -20.62
CA CYS A 22 19.82 -8.42 -20.35
C CYS A 22 19.92 -8.04 -18.87
N SER A 23 20.39 -6.82 -18.58
CA SER A 23 20.08 -6.19 -17.30
C SER A 23 18.57 -6.03 -17.25
N LYS A 24 17.89 -6.94 -16.55
CA LYS A 24 16.60 -6.61 -15.97
C LYS A 24 16.88 -5.42 -15.07
N ASP A 25 16.15 -4.35 -15.30
CA ASP A 25 16.08 -3.23 -14.38
C ASP A 25 15.91 -3.79 -12.96
N ASP A 26 16.78 -3.34 -12.05
CA ASP A 26 16.66 -3.60 -10.63
C ASP A 26 15.34 -3.00 -10.16
N GLU A 27 14.26 -3.78 -10.20
CA GLU A 27 13.21 -3.64 -9.20
C GLU A 27 13.90 -3.87 -7.86
N THR A 28 14.25 -2.78 -7.17
CA THR A 28 14.80 -2.82 -5.83
C THR A 28 13.85 -3.61 -4.94
N SER A 29 14.15 -4.89 -4.73
CA SER A 29 13.27 -5.79 -4.01
C SER A 29 13.22 -5.33 -2.55
N GLU A 30 12.06 -4.83 -2.12
CA GLU A 30 11.83 -4.46 -0.72
C GLU A 30 12.08 -5.68 0.19
N PRO A 31 12.83 -5.53 1.29
CA PRO A 31 13.20 -6.67 2.13
C PRO A 31 11.96 -7.31 2.74
N ALA A 32 12.00 -8.63 2.92
CA ALA A 32 10.85 -9.43 3.32
C ALA A 32 10.17 -8.92 4.60
N GLN A 33 10.95 -8.39 5.54
CA GLN A 33 10.45 -7.85 6.81
C GLN A 33 9.54 -6.62 6.61
N ASN A 34 9.82 -5.79 5.61
CA ASN A 34 9.04 -4.59 5.30
C ASN A 34 7.71 -4.98 4.64
N LYS A 35 7.71 -6.06 3.85
CA LYS A 35 6.48 -6.57 3.23
C LYS A 35 5.43 -7.02 4.25
N VAL A 36 5.85 -7.51 5.41
CA VAL A 36 4.92 -7.93 6.48
C VAL A 36 4.16 -6.74 7.06
N LEU A 37 4.77 -5.54 7.04
CA LEU A 37 4.16 -4.32 7.56
C LEU A 37 3.13 -3.70 6.63
N LEU A 38 3.16 -3.98 5.33
CA LEU A 38 2.23 -3.36 4.38
C LEU A 38 0.79 -3.53 4.84
N GLY A 39 0.04 -2.42 4.91
CA GLY A 39 -1.36 -2.42 5.33
C GLY A 39 -1.74 -1.29 6.28
N LEU A 40 -3.04 -1.21 6.55
CA LEU A 40 -3.66 -0.30 7.50
C LEU A 40 -3.62 -0.90 8.92
N PHE A 41 -3.25 -0.08 9.90
CA PHE A 41 -3.23 -0.39 11.31
C PHE A 41 -4.15 0.55 12.06
N ASP A 42 -4.93 0.00 12.97
CA ASP A 42 -5.61 0.78 14.01
C ASP A 42 -4.64 1.00 15.17
N LEU A 43 -4.63 2.22 15.70
CA LEU A 43 -3.82 2.63 16.83
C LEU A 43 -4.71 3.05 18.00
N THR A 44 -4.20 2.78 19.20
CA THR A 44 -4.69 3.43 20.43
C THR A 44 -3.54 4.18 21.08
N ILE A 45 -3.62 5.50 21.09
CA ILE A 45 -2.63 6.40 21.70
C ILE A 45 -3.10 6.77 23.11
N ASN A 46 -2.19 6.68 24.09
CA ASN A 46 -2.43 6.98 25.50
C ASN A 46 -3.69 6.29 26.08
N GLY A 47 -4.05 5.13 25.53
CA GLY A 47 -5.16 4.31 25.99
C GLY A 47 -6.56 4.75 25.55
N SER A 48 -6.72 5.86 24.84
CA SER A 48 -8.05 6.39 24.50
C SER A 48 -8.17 7.11 23.16
N ILE A 49 -7.07 7.53 22.55
CA ILE A 49 -7.10 8.28 21.29
C ILE A 49 -6.96 7.30 20.13
N GLU A 50 -7.98 7.25 19.27
CA GLU A 50 -7.96 6.44 18.06
C GLU A 50 -7.23 7.14 16.93
N ALA A 51 -6.43 6.37 16.20
CA ALA A 51 -5.63 6.84 15.08
C ALA A 51 -5.36 5.68 14.12
N ASN A 52 -4.76 5.98 12.97
CA ASN A 52 -4.34 4.98 12.00
C ASN A 52 -2.89 5.16 11.56
N LEU A 53 -2.25 4.05 11.23
CA LEU A 53 -1.04 4.04 10.40
C LEU A 53 -1.34 3.28 9.12
N LEU A 54 -0.90 3.83 8.00
CA LEU A 54 -0.85 3.10 6.74
C LEU A 54 0.61 2.89 6.36
N PHE A 55 1.06 1.64 6.33
CA PHE A 55 2.36 1.27 5.78
C PHE A 55 2.21 0.86 4.32
N GLU A 56 3.03 1.45 3.46
CA GLU A 56 3.02 1.23 2.01
C GLU A 56 4.41 0.84 1.51
N GLU A 57 4.46 0.37 0.26
CA GLU A 57 5.69 0.02 -0.43
C GLU A 57 6.68 1.20 -0.47
N GLY A 58 7.97 0.87 -0.51
CA GLY A 58 9.03 1.87 -0.51
C GLY A 58 9.26 2.49 0.87
N ASN A 59 8.98 1.72 1.93
CA ASN A 59 9.15 2.10 3.33
C ASN A 59 8.37 3.35 3.73
N LYS A 60 7.15 3.52 3.20
CA LYS A 60 6.34 4.70 3.49
C LYS A 60 5.34 4.43 4.58
N VAL A 61 5.13 5.42 5.44
CA VAL A 61 4.13 5.37 6.50
C VAL A 61 3.37 6.68 6.55
N THR A 62 2.05 6.61 6.61
CA THR A 62 1.17 7.75 6.81
C THR A 62 0.47 7.64 8.15
N TYR A 63 0.51 8.72 8.94
CA TYR A 63 -0.19 8.82 10.21
C TYR A 63 -1.51 9.56 10.06
N GLY A 64 -2.62 8.90 10.42
CA GLY A 64 -3.98 9.44 10.49
C GLY A 64 -4.42 9.73 11.91
N PHE A 65 -4.83 10.97 12.20
CA PHE A 65 -5.56 11.33 13.42
C PHE A 65 -7.06 11.18 13.14
N GLY A 66 -7.69 10.13 13.65
CA GLY A 66 -9.04 9.71 13.24
C GLY A 66 -9.04 8.79 12.03
N THR A 67 -8.62 9.27 10.86
CA THR A 67 -8.60 8.50 9.60
C THR A 67 -7.43 8.86 8.68
N ILE A 68 -7.13 8.01 7.70
CA ILE A 68 -6.22 8.32 6.59
C ILE A 68 -6.84 9.39 5.69
N TYR A 69 -8.16 9.34 5.48
CA TYR A 69 -8.95 10.32 4.75
C TYR A 69 -8.69 11.78 5.14
N ASP A 70 -8.46 12.05 6.41
CA ASP A 70 -8.23 13.42 6.91
C ASP A 70 -6.81 13.94 6.63
N MET A 71 -5.88 13.05 6.26
CA MET A 71 -4.46 13.39 6.09
C MET A 71 -4.07 13.63 4.64
N VAL A 72 -4.94 13.28 3.71
CA VAL A 72 -4.64 13.27 2.28
C VAL A 72 -4.32 14.66 1.72
N ALA A 73 -4.85 15.71 2.35
CA ALA A 73 -4.58 17.09 1.98
C ALA A 73 -3.48 17.77 2.83
N GLN A 74 -2.86 17.05 3.78
CA GLN A 74 -1.90 17.62 4.72
C GLN A 74 -0.45 17.29 4.33
N PRO A 75 0.39 18.30 4.02
CA PRO A 75 1.82 18.11 3.84
C PRO A 75 2.49 17.51 5.09
N GLY A 76 3.54 16.71 4.91
CA GLY A 76 4.38 16.21 6.02
C GLY A 76 3.82 15.04 6.84
N ARG A 77 2.60 14.57 6.55
CA ARG A 77 1.96 13.44 7.25
C ARG A 77 2.38 12.06 6.77
N ARG A 78 3.12 12.00 5.66
CA ARG A 78 3.76 10.80 5.14
C ARG A 78 5.25 10.86 5.39
N ALA A 79 5.78 9.80 5.98
CA ALA A 79 7.18 9.65 6.34
C ALA A 79 7.79 8.41 5.68
N THR A 80 9.10 8.29 5.84
CA THR A 80 9.81 7.02 5.60
C THR A 80 10.03 6.36 6.95
N TYR A 81 9.78 5.06 7.04
CA TYR A 81 10.09 4.27 8.23
C TYR A 81 11.35 3.42 8.01
N THR A 82 11.93 2.99 9.13
CA THR A 82 12.95 1.93 9.17
C THR A 82 12.44 0.82 10.05
N ILE A 83 12.89 -0.41 9.79
CA ILE A 83 12.70 -1.57 10.67
C ILE A 83 14.03 -2.30 10.75
N ASP A 84 14.44 -2.65 11.97
CA ASP A 84 15.69 -3.39 12.21
C ASP A 84 15.44 -4.89 12.38
N SER A 85 16.51 -5.67 12.57
CA SER A 85 16.43 -7.13 12.74
C SER A 85 15.62 -7.59 13.95
N ASN A 86 15.31 -6.70 14.91
CA ASN A 86 14.49 -6.99 16.08
C ASN A 86 13.03 -6.54 15.89
N ASN A 87 12.62 -6.27 14.64
CA ASN A 87 11.33 -5.69 14.28
C ASN A 87 11.05 -4.32 14.91
N LEU A 88 12.08 -3.58 15.34
CA LEU A 88 11.89 -2.24 15.87
C LEU A 88 11.68 -1.25 14.73
N ILE A 89 10.47 -0.73 14.64
CA ILE A 89 10.07 0.28 13.66
C ILE A 89 10.37 1.66 14.22
N LYS A 90 10.88 2.55 13.36
CA LYS A 90 11.05 3.97 13.67
C LYS A 90 10.66 4.83 12.48
N PHE A 91 9.92 5.91 12.74
CA PHE A 91 9.63 6.94 11.75
C PHE A 91 9.37 8.28 12.43
N SER A 92 9.47 9.35 11.64
CA SER A 92 9.24 10.73 12.10
C SER A 92 8.27 11.42 11.16
N THR A 93 7.20 11.98 11.68
CA THR A 93 6.22 12.80 10.92
C THR A 93 6.27 14.24 11.40
N THR A 94 5.82 15.17 10.56
CA THR A 94 5.67 16.57 10.96
C THR A 94 4.30 17.11 10.58
N ASP A 95 3.74 17.97 11.42
CA ASP A 95 2.55 18.75 11.10
C ASP A 95 2.87 20.14 10.52
N GLY A 96 4.15 20.40 10.20
CA GLY A 96 4.65 21.70 9.76
C GLY A 96 5.17 22.59 10.91
N ALA A 97 4.81 22.30 12.16
CA ALA A 97 5.29 23.03 13.34
C ALA A 97 6.09 22.13 14.31
N THR A 98 5.65 20.90 14.47
CA THR A 98 6.16 19.92 15.42
C THR A 98 6.60 18.68 14.67
N THR A 99 7.74 18.11 15.07
CA THR A 99 8.16 16.77 14.64
C THR A 99 7.84 15.78 15.74
N PHE A 100 7.11 14.73 15.35
CA PHE A 100 6.75 13.60 16.20
C PHE A 100 7.57 12.40 15.76
N ASN A 101 8.30 11.77 16.69
CA ASN A 101 9.06 10.56 16.41
C ASN A 101 8.40 9.37 17.09
N TYR A 102 8.12 8.33 16.32
CA TYR A 102 7.43 7.13 16.76
C TYR A 102 8.36 5.93 16.70
N LYS A 103 8.30 5.08 17.72
CA LYS A 103 8.90 3.74 17.66
C LYS A 103 7.95 2.70 18.23
N ALA A 104 8.01 1.49 17.69
CA ALA A 104 7.29 0.33 18.22
C ALA A 104 7.98 -0.96 17.75
N THR A 105 7.82 -2.05 18.50
CA THR A 105 8.22 -3.38 18.03
C THR A 105 7.05 -4.02 17.31
N TYR A 106 7.25 -4.44 16.06
CA TYR A 106 6.26 -5.21 15.34
C TYR A 106 6.36 -6.69 15.68
N GLU A 107 5.21 -7.32 15.92
CA GLU A 107 5.09 -8.76 16.14
C GLU A 107 4.42 -9.40 14.91
N PRO A 108 5.22 -9.92 13.94
CA PRO A 108 4.71 -10.47 12.69
C PRO A 108 3.63 -11.54 12.86
N SER A 109 3.74 -12.38 13.89
CA SER A 109 2.81 -13.49 14.11
C SER A 109 1.38 -13.03 14.46
N THR A 110 1.25 -11.83 15.02
CA THR A 110 -0.05 -11.28 15.45
C THR A 110 -0.44 -10.01 14.69
N GLY A 111 0.48 -9.43 13.92
CA GLY A 111 0.28 -8.14 13.27
C GLY A 111 0.24 -6.96 14.24
N LYS A 112 0.76 -7.10 15.47
CA LYS A 112 0.68 -6.05 16.49
C LYS A 112 1.89 -5.12 16.48
N LEU A 113 1.65 -3.86 16.81
CA LEU A 113 2.66 -2.90 17.24
C LEU A 113 2.64 -2.85 18.77
N LEU A 114 3.74 -3.33 19.36
CA LEU A 114 3.94 -3.47 20.80
C LEU A 114 4.89 -2.40 21.31
N ASN A 115 4.73 -2.03 22.59
CA ASN A 115 5.61 -1.10 23.30
C ASN A 115 5.83 0.21 22.53
N GLY A 116 4.77 0.70 21.86
CA GLY A 116 4.86 1.90 21.06
C GLY A 116 5.07 3.12 21.95
N THR A 117 6.00 3.99 21.58
CA THR A 117 6.21 5.28 22.23
C THR A 117 6.37 6.37 21.18
N TYR A 118 5.96 7.57 21.54
CA TYR A 118 6.26 8.76 20.74
C TYR A 118 6.89 9.86 21.58
N GLY A 119 7.66 10.71 20.92
CA GLY A 119 8.30 11.88 21.51
C GLY A 119 8.36 13.05 20.54
N LEU A 120 8.87 14.18 21.02
CA LEU A 120 8.98 15.43 20.27
C LEU A 120 10.44 15.74 19.91
N GLY A 121 10.66 16.54 18.87
CA GLY A 121 11.98 17.00 18.47
C GLY A 121 12.82 15.84 17.93
N THR A 122 13.84 15.40 18.66
CA THR A 122 14.67 14.23 18.31
C THR A 122 14.39 13.00 19.19
N ALA A 123 13.53 13.11 20.20
CA ALA A 123 13.22 12.04 21.12
C ALA A 123 12.11 11.14 20.59
N PHE A 124 12.22 9.83 20.82
CA PHE A 124 11.21 8.81 20.52
C PHE A 124 10.33 8.45 21.74
N GLU A 125 10.54 9.15 22.87
CA GLU A 125 9.88 8.90 24.14
C GLU A 125 9.51 10.25 24.80
N GLY A 126 8.72 10.19 25.87
CA GLY A 126 8.34 11.36 26.68
C GLY A 126 7.08 12.09 26.19
N GLY A 127 6.55 11.76 25.01
CA GLY A 127 5.27 12.27 24.51
C GLY A 127 4.08 11.40 24.92
N GLY A 128 4.28 10.08 24.97
CA GLY A 128 3.26 9.11 25.38
C GLY A 128 3.52 7.71 24.84
N SER A 129 2.51 6.85 24.92
CA SER A 129 2.57 5.46 24.47
C SER A 129 1.47 5.15 23.47
N PHE A 130 1.68 4.14 22.62
CA PHE A 130 0.64 3.61 21.75
C PHE A 130 0.77 2.10 21.59
N THR A 131 -0.34 1.48 21.24
CA THR A 131 -0.37 0.13 20.68
C THR A 131 -1.04 0.19 19.31
N GLY A 132 -0.79 -0.81 18.48
CA GLY A 132 -1.45 -0.91 17.19
C GLY A 132 -1.71 -2.35 16.77
N GLN A 133 -2.66 -2.51 15.85
CA GLN A 133 -3.04 -3.80 15.30
C GLN A 133 -3.25 -3.62 13.80
N LYS A 134 -2.54 -4.43 13.00
CA LYS A 134 -2.80 -4.56 11.57
C LYS A 134 -4.25 -4.98 11.41
N TYR A 135 -5.00 -4.20 10.66
CA TYR A 135 -6.43 -4.42 10.54
C TYR A 135 -6.69 -5.74 9.81
N ASN A 136 -7.40 -6.66 10.46
CA ASN A 136 -7.82 -7.90 9.83
C ASN A 136 -9.28 -7.76 9.40
N PRO A 137 -9.57 -7.75 8.09
CA PRO A 137 -10.94 -7.78 7.58
C PRO A 137 -11.79 -8.84 8.28
N ASN A 138 -12.94 -8.43 8.80
CA ASN A 138 -13.89 -9.32 9.47
C ASN A 138 -15.01 -9.75 8.50
N SER A 139 -16.02 -10.49 8.98
CA SER A 139 -16.93 -11.22 8.08
C SER A 139 -17.97 -10.39 7.33
N THR A 140 -18.29 -9.16 7.74
CA THR A 140 -19.45 -8.42 7.17
C THR A 140 -19.31 -6.90 7.21
N GLY A 141 -19.98 -6.21 6.26
CA GLY A 141 -20.19 -4.76 6.30
C GLY A 141 -18.92 -3.94 6.07
N PHE A 142 -18.87 -2.73 6.62
CA PHE A 142 -17.72 -1.83 6.47
C PHE A 142 -16.41 -2.45 6.95
N SER A 143 -16.50 -3.26 7.99
CA SER A 143 -15.35 -3.94 8.58
C SER A 143 -14.84 -5.15 7.76
N LEU A 144 -15.62 -5.63 6.79
CA LEU A 144 -15.13 -6.58 5.78
C LEU A 144 -14.24 -5.89 4.74
N ILE A 145 -14.54 -4.62 4.44
CA ILE A 145 -13.89 -3.89 3.36
C ILE A 145 -12.80 -2.95 3.87
N LYS A 146 -12.84 -2.55 5.15
CA LYS A 146 -11.82 -1.69 5.74
C LYS A 146 -10.42 -2.26 5.51
N GLY A 147 -9.50 -1.37 5.14
CA GLY A 147 -8.11 -1.72 4.93
C GLY A 147 -7.47 -1.06 3.74
N TYR A 148 -6.23 -1.45 3.49
CA TYR A 148 -5.45 -1.01 2.34
C TYR A 148 -5.60 -2.00 1.20
N TRP A 149 -5.93 -1.48 0.03
CA TRP A 149 -6.20 -2.24 -1.18
C TRP A 149 -5.34 -1.72 -2.31
N VAL A 150 -4.75 -2.65 -3.05
CA VAL A 150 -3.85 -2.35 -4.16
C VAL A 150 -4.28 -3.20 -5.34
N GLY A 151 -4.29 -2.60 -6.52
CA GLY A 151 -4.54 -3.31 -7.75
C GLY A 151 -4.30 -2.41 -8.94
N LYS A 152 -5.13 -2.55 -9.97
CA LYS A 152 -4.99 -1.76 -11.19
C LYS A 152 -6.35 -1.32 -11.71
N TYR A 153 -6.33 -0.27 -12.50
CA TYR A 153 -7.49 0.24 -13.21
C TYR A 153 -7.18 0.43 -14.69
N ASN A 154 -8.27 0.55 -15.47
CA ASN A 154 -8.27 0.65 -16.93
C ASN A 154 -7.84 -0.66 -17.64
N LYS A 155 -8.52 -0.96 -18.74
CA LYS A 155 -8.37 -2.23 -19.49
C LYS A 155 -7.21 -2.19 -20.50
N ILE A 156 -6.84 -0.99 -20.97
CA ILE A 156 -5.93 -0.81 -22.12
C ILE A 156 -4.47 -0.69 -21.67
N SER A 157 -4.24 0.05 -20.60
CA SER A 157 -2.96 0.11 -19.89
C SER A 157 -3.28 -0.11 -18.43
N GLU A 158 -3.03 -1.30 -17.89
CA GLU A 158 -3.31 -1.55 -16.48
C GLU A 158 -2.44 -0.63 -15.63
N LYS A 159 -3.04 0.40 -15.05
CA LYS A 159 -2.32 1.39 -14.25
C LYS A 159 -2.54 1.12 -12.77
N PRO A 160 -1.54 1.38 -11.90
CA PRO A 160 -1.69 1.17 -10.45
C PRO A 160 -2.88 1.93 -9.88
N PHE A 161 -3.59 1.27 -8.96
CA PHE A 161 -4.71 1.84 -8.23
C PHE A 161 -4.64 1.42 -6.77
N TYR A 162 -4.80 2.40 -5.88
CA TYR A 162 -4.72 2.23 -4.44
C TYR A 162 -6.02 2.74 -3.83
N ALA A 163 -6.53 2.02 -2.83
CA ALA A 163 -7.69 2.44 -2.06
C ALA A 163 -7.49 2.12 -0.58
N VAL A 164 -7.90 3.06 0.28
CA VAL A 164 -8.06 2.83 1.71
C VAL A 164 -9.53 3.00 1.99
N PHE A 165 -10.18 1.92 2.40
CA PHE A 165 -11.55 1.95 2.89
C PHE A 165 -11.51 2.02 4.41
N GLU A 166 -12.34 2.89 4.99
CA GLU A 166 -12.41 3.13 6.43
C GLU A 166 -13.83 2.86 6.94
N GLU A 167 -13.98 2.50 8.21
CA GLU A 167 -15.25 1.97 8.77
C GLU A 167 -16.40 2.99 8.79
N ASN A 168 -16.07 4.28 8.72
CA ASN A 168 -16.99 5.41 8.73
C ASN A 168 -17.47 5.82 7.33
N SER A 169 -17.53 4.87 6.38
CA SER A 169 -17.92 5.11 4.98
C SER A 169 -16.96 6.01 4.19
N GLN A 170 -15.75 6.29 4.70
CA GLN A 170 -14.76 7.11 4.00
C GLN A 170 -13.84 6.26 3.13
N ILE A 171 -13.52 6.78 1.94
CA ILE A 171 -12.55 6.18 1.04
C ILE A 171 -11.53 7.22 0.60
N THR A 172 -10.26 6.82 0.63
CA THR A 172 -9.16 7.53 -0.03
C THR A 172 -8.66 6.68 -1.17
N THR A 173 -8.41 7.28 -2.34
CA THR A 173 -7.81 6.57 -3.46
C THR A 173 -6.65 7.34 -4.08
N GLY A 174 -5.76 6.60 -4.72
CA GLY A 174 -4.64 7.12 -5.49
C GLY A 174 -4.50 6.34 -6.77
N ALA A 175 -4.21 7.03 -7.86
CA ALA A 175 -3.97 6.46 -9.18
C ALA A 175 -2.64 6.93 -9.77
N ASP A 176 -2.18 6.24 -10.81
CA ASP A 176 -1.07 6.68 -11.69
C ASP A 176 0.28 6.90 -10.99
N GLY A 177 0.51 6.22 -9.86
CA GLY A 177 1.76 6.31 -9.12
C GLY A 177 2.18 5.01 -8.44
N PRO A 178 3.39 4.95 -7.86
CA PRO A 178 3.86 3.81 -7.05
C PRO A 178 3.19 3.62 -5.68
N SER A 179 2.28 4.49 -5.23
CA SER A 179 1.63 4.41 -3.91
C SER A 179 0.45 5.38 -3.81
N LEU A 180 -0.27 5.37 -2.68
CA LEU A 180 -1.46 6.20 -2.47
C LEU A 180 -1.18 7.71 -2.56
N PHE A 181 0.01 8.16 -2.12
CA PHE A 181 0.33 9.59 -1.95
C PHE A 181 1.54 10.08 -2.79
N ILE A 182 1.58 9.79 -4.09
CA ILE A 182 2.73 10.22 -4.93
C ILE A 182 2.50 11.50 -5.72
N GLN A 183 1.31 11.70 -6.28
CA GLN A 183 1.10 12.80 -7.21
C GLN A 183 -0.07 13.67 -6.78
N ALA A 184 0.28 14.90 -6.42
CA ALA A 184 -0.57 16.07 -6.48
C ALA A 184 -1.43 16.02 -7.78
N GLY A 185 -2.73 15.71 -7.64
CA GLY A 185 -3.67 15.57 -8.77
C GLY A 185 -4.28 14.18 -9.00
N SER A 186 -3.67 13.10 -8.52
CA SER A 186 -4.17 11.72 -8.71
C SER A 186 -4.72 11.09 -7.44
N ILE A 187 -4.78 11.87 -6.36
CA ILE A 187 -5.33 11.46 -5.08
C ILE A 187 -6.75 12.02 -4.96
N SER A 188 -7.66 11.16 -4.54
CA SER A 188 -9.06 11.53 -4.38
C SER A 188 -9.61 10.99 -3.07
N LYS A 189 -10.69 11.61 -2.62
CA LYS A 189 -11.38 11.20 -1.40
C LYS A 189 -12.88 11.28 -1.60
N GLY A 190 -13.61 10.40 -0.94
CA GLY A 190 -15.06 10.55 -0.84
C GLY A 190 -15.68 9.50 0.05
N ASN A 191 -16.89 9.09 -0.32
CA ASN A 191 -17.69 8.17 0.48
C ASN A 191 -18.07 6.93 -0.31
N TYR A 192 -18.28 5.84 0.40
CA TYR A 192 -18.76 4.59 -0.15
C TYR A 192 -19.85 3.98 0.70
N ILE A 193 -20.66 3.12 0.09
CA ILE A 193 -21.68 2.32 0.72
C ILE A 193 -21.46 0.85 0.37
N ILE A 194 -21.97 -0.03 1.23
CA ILE A 194 -21.97 -1.48 1.01
C ILE A 194 -23.42 -1.95 1.00
N SER A 195 -23.81 -2.67 -0.06
CA SER A 195 -25.09 -3.36 -0.15
C SER A 195 -24.85 -4.81 -0.58
N GLY A 196 -24.95 -5.73 0.37
CA GLY A 196 -24.48 -7.11 0.19
C GLY A 196 -22.97 -7.14 -0.10
N ASN A 197 -22.59 -7.74 -1.22
CA ASN A 197 -21.19 -7.77 -1.69
C ASN A 197 -20.84 -6.60 -2.63
N THR A 198 -21.79 -5.71 -2.89
CA THR A 198 -21.58 -4.57 -3.78
C THR A 198 -21.08 -3.38 -2.99
N ILE A 199 -19.94 -2.84 -3.41
CA ILE A 199 -19.36 -1.59 -2.92
C ILE A 199 -19.56 -0.54 -3.99
N SER A 200 -20.16 0.59 -3.63
CA SER A 200 -20.35 1.71 -4.56
C SER A 200 -19.98 3.00 -3.87
N GLY A 201 -19.44 3.96 -4.60
CA GLY A 201 -19.01 5.22 -4.01
C GLY A 201 -18.71 6.29 -5.03
N THR A 202 -18.41 7.48 -4.50
CA THR A 202 -18.01 8.65 -5.27
C THR A 202 -16.79 9.25 -4.62
N CYS A 203 -15.79 9.59 -5.44
CA CYS A 203 -14.58 10.25 -4.98
C CYS A 203 -14.34 11.53 -5.79
N THR A 204 -13.77 12.53 -5.14
CA THR A 204 -13.41 13.82 -5.74
C THR A 204 -11.90 14.02 -5.60
N TYR A 205 -11.24 14.41 -6.68
CA TYR A 205 -9.80 14.69 -6.66
C TYR A 205 -9.50 15.88 -5.75
N ILE A 206 -8.41 15.80 -5.00
CA ILE A 206 -8.08 16.82 -3.99
C ILE A 206 -7.61 18.12 -4.63
N GLU A 207 -7.02 18.06 -5.83
CA GLU A 207 -6.42 19.22 -6.51
C GLU A 207 -7.13 19.59 -7.83
N GLY A 208 -8.30 19.03 -8.12
CA GLY A 208 -9.01 19.29 -9.38
C GLY A 208 -10.52 19.05 -9.30
N ALA A 209 -11.28 19.72 -10.18
CA ALA A 209 -12.75 19.78 -10.17
C ALA A 209 -13.49 18.50 -10.62
N GLY A 210 -12.78 17.38 -10.77
CA GLY A 210 -13.33 16.13 -11.25
C GLY A 210 -13.79 15.24 -10.10
N SER A 211 -14.93 14.57 -10.30
CA SER A 211 -15.32 13.42 -9.51
C SER A 211 -15.47 12.20 -10.40
N TYR A 212 -15.34 11.04 -9.80
CA TYR A 212 -15.72 9.78 -10.42
C TYR A 212 -16.58 8.97 -9.45
N SER A 213 -17.46 8.17 -10.00
CA SER A 213 -18.21 7.17 -9.25
C SER A 213 -17.75 5.79 -9.66
N PHE A 214 -17.86 4.84 -8.74
CA PHE A 214 -17.47 3.45 -8.97
C PHE A 214 -18.52 2.50 -8.40
N THR A 215 -18.56 1.30 -8.95
CA THR A 215 -19.23 0.16 -8.34
C THR A 215 -18.35 -1.07 -8.52
N GLY A 216 -18.22 -1.87 -7.47
CA GLY A 216 -17.43 -3.08 -7.46
C GLY A 216 -18.11 -4.17 -6.65
N MET A 217 -17.73 -5.41 -6.93
CA MET A 217 -18.20 -6.59 -6.24
C MET A 217 -17.05 -7.21 -5.47
N TYR A 218 -17.22 -7.40 -4.17
CA TYR A 218 -16.31 -8.18 -3.34
C TYR A 218 -16.59 -9.67 -3.52
N ASP A 219 -15.55 -10.41 -3.87
CA ASP A 219 -15.56 -11.86 -3.92
C ASP A 219 -14.86 -12.40 -2.67
N ALA A 220 -15.64 -13.04 -1.79
CA ALA A 220 -15.14 -13.63 -0.55
C ALA A 220 -14.17 -14.80 -0.76
N THR A 221 -14.22 -15.47 -1.92
CA THR A 221 -13.35 -16.60 -2.26
C THR A 221 -11.95 -16.10 -2.58
N THR A 222 -11.86 -15.08 -3.43
CA THR A 222 -10.58 -14.52 -3.88
C THR A 222 -10.10 -13.37 -3.00
N LYS A 223 -10.97 -12.84 -2.13
CA LYS A 223 -10.77 -11.63 -1.33
C LYS A 223 -10.39 -10.42 -2.17
N LYS A 224 -11.00 -10.31 -3.36
CA LYS A 224 -10.76 -9.23 -4.33
C LYS A 224 -12.02 -8.42 -4.54
N ILE A 225 -11.83 -7.17 -4.94
CA ILE A 225 -12.91 -6.31 -5.44
C ILE A 225 -12.66 -6.09 -6.93
N THR A 226 -13.65 -6.39 -7.75
CA THR A 226 -13.61 -6.06 -9.19
C THR A 226 -14.81 -5.20 -9.55
N GLY A 227 -14.61 -4.18 -10.38
CA GLY A 227 -15.67 -3.23 -10.66
C GLY A 227 -15.45 -2.36 -11.88
N THR A 228 -16.33 -1.39 -12.03
CA THR A 228 -16.29 -0.36 -13.07
C THR A 228 -16.31 1.03 -12.43
N TYR A 229 -15.81 2.01 -13.18
CA TYR A 229 -15.87 3.42 -12.81
C TYR A 229 -16.29 4.29 -13.98
N GLY A 230 -16.77 5.50 -13.68
CA GLY A 230 -17.16 6.51 -14.65
C GLY A 230 -17.00 7.93 -14.11
N PHE A 231 -17.00 8.93 -15.00
CA PHE A 231 -16.95 10.34 -14.59
C PHE A 231 -18.26 10.81 -13.95
N GLY A 232 -18.15 11.74 -12.99
CA GLY A 232 -19.30 12.34 -12.32
C GLY A 232 -20.07 11.29 -11.52
N SER A 233 -21.37 11.16 -11.78
CA SER A 233 -22.26 10.18 -11.14
C SER A 233 -22.31 8.82 -11.85
N ASN A 234 -21.60 8.65 -12.97
CA ASN A 234 -21.61 7.39 -13.70
C ASN A 234 -20.70 6.38 -13.01
N THR A 235 -21.19 5.17 -12.77
CA THR A 235 -20.38 4.06 -12.20
C THR A 235 -19.74 3.18 -13.27
N SER A 236 -19.88 3.56 -14.55
CA SER A 236 -19.34 2.84 -15.71
C SER A 236 -19.10 3.80 -16.87
N GLY A 237 -18.44 3.33 -17.92
CA GLY A 237 -18.15 4.09 -19.14
C GLY A 237 -16.67 4.44 -19.32
N GLU A 238 -15.90 4.55 -18.22
CA GLU A 238 -14.47 4.90 -18.28
C GLU A 238 -13.56 3.68 -18.19
N GLY A 239 -13.95 2.65 -17.44
CA GLY A 239 -13.17 1.43 -17.39
C GLY A 239 -13.55 0.48 -16.27
N THR A 240 -12.67 -0.50 -16.09
CA THR A 240 -12.74 -1.49 -15.01
C THR A 240 -11.60 -1.28 -14.03
N PHE A 241 -11.78 -1.74 -12.79
CA PHE A 241 -10.72 -1.83 -11.80
C PHE A 241 -10.74 -3.19 -11.11
N PHE A 242 -9.60 -3.56 -10.55
CA PHE A 242 -9.48 -4.66 -9.60
C PHE A 242 -8.64 -4.22 -8.40
N LEU A 243 -8.93 -4.76 -7.24
CA LEU A 243 -8.26 -4.47 -5.98
C LEU A 243 -8.07 -5.74 -5.16
N GLU A 244 -6.91 -5.87 -4.54
CA GLU A 244 -6.56 -6.92 -3.60
C GLU A 244 -6.21 -6.32 -2.24
N ASN A 245 -6.72 -6.91 -1.18
CA ASN A 245 -6.43 -6.46 0.18
C ASN A 245 -4.96 -6.77 0.55
N LYS A 246 -4.22 -5.75 1.00
CA LYS A 246 -2.83 -5.89 1.47
C LYS A 246 -2.70 -5.97 2.98
N ASN A 247 -3.81 -5.96 3.71
CA ASN A 247 -3.78 -6.13 5.17
C ASN A 247 -3.69 -7.59 5.62
N HIS A 248 -3.96 -8.56 4.75
CA HIS A 248 -3.75 -9.97 5.07
C HIS A 248 -2.26 -10.33 5.04
N ASN A 249 -1.84 -11.16 6.00
CA ASN A 249 -0.54 -11.83 5.98
C ASN A 249 -0.55 -13.03 5.03
#